data_AF-A0A1F4RP81-F1
#
_entry.id   AF-A0A1F4RP81-F1
#
_cell.length_a   1.000
_cell.length_b   1.000
_cell.length_c   1.000
_cell.angle_alpha   90.00
_cell.angle_beta   90.00
_cell.angle_gamma   90.00
#
_symmetry.space_group_name_H-M   'P 1'
#
loop_
_entity.id
_entity.type
_entity.pdbx_description
1 polymer ?
#
loop_
_entity_poly.entity_id
_entity_poly.type
_entity_poly.pdbx_seq_one_letter_code
_entity_poly.pdbx_strand_id
1 'polypeptide(L)'
;MAEGLTTGDLTEKRTVAFPALGTYGLKLVPTLDAKIMLSYILEFARTSRLSEIQILLDYPTLFNIFSRELHYLLHPDAARLPLSPQDQRVLIKYCSRYEHE
;
A
#
# COMPACT_ATOMS: atom_id res chain seq x y z
N MET A 1 41.29 -23.00 -3.48
CA MET A 1 40.89 -21.70 -2.90
C MET A 1 39.65 -21.26 -3.64
N ALA A 2 38.48 -21.56 -3.10
CA ALA A 2 37.20 -21.12 -3.65
C ALA A 2 36.62 -20.19 -2.58
N GLU A 3 36.56 -18.90 -2.88
CA GLU A 3 36.02 -17.92 -1.97
C GLU A 3 34.51 -18.17 -1.83
N GLY A 4 34.10 -18.44 -0.59
CA GLY A 4 32.71 -18.66 -0.26
C GLY A 4 31.90 -17.40 -0.51
N LEU A 5 30.87 -17.53 -1.33
CA LEU A 5 29.74 -16.62 -1.31
C LEU A 5 29.07 -16.78 0.05
N THR A 6 29.39 -15.89 0.98
CA THR A 6 28.76 -15.83 2.29
C THR A 6 27.27 -15.61 2.09
N THR A 7 26.47 -16.51 2.68
CA THR A 7 25.00 -16.52 2.73
C THR A 7 24.43 -15.36 3.57
N GLY A 8 25.04 -14.18 3.51
CA GLY A 8 24.61 -12.94 4.17
C GLY A 8 24.11 -11.95 3.12
N ASP A 9 22.96 -11.34 3.38
CA ASP A 9 22.42 -10.14 2.71
C ASP A 9 21.62 -10.27 1.41
N LEU A 10 21.08 -11.44 1.08
CA LEU A 10 19.80 -11.47 0.35
C LEU A 10 18.67 -11.34 1.37
N THR A 11 18.49 -10.14 1.93
CA THR A 11 17.22 -9.81 2.58
C THR A 11 16.14 -9.89 1.52
N GLU A 12 15.42 -11.02 1.46
CA GLU A 12 14.31 -11.19 0.53
C GLU A 12 13.32 -10.04 0.71
N LYS A 13 13.37 -9.06 -0.20
CA LYS A 13 12.38 -7.99 -0.29
C LYS A 13 11.06 -8.60 -0.75
N ARG A 14 10.25 -9.02 0.21
CA ARG A 14 8.92 -9.58 -0.06
C ARG A 14 7.94 -8.43 -0.20
N THR A 15 7.47 -8.22 -1.42
CA THR A 15 6.53 -7.15 -1.77
C THR A 15 5.25 -7.76 -2.33
N VAL A 16 4.11 -7.15 -2.01
CA VAL A 16 2.80 -7.48 -2.62
C VAL A 16 2.18 -6.22 -3.17
N ALA A 17 1.39 -6.36 -4.23
CA ALA A 17 0.64 -5.26 -4.83
C ALA A 17 -0.84 -5.62 -4.97
N PHE A 18 -1.72 -4.70 -4.58
CA PHE A 18 -3.16 -4.82 -4.73
C PHE A 18 -3.69 -3.74 -5.67
N PRO A 19 -4.53 -4.06 -6.67
CA PRO A 19 -5.28 -3.04 -7.41
C PRO A 19 -6.43 -2.50 -6.56
N ALA A 20 -7.07 -1.40 -6.96
CA ALA A 20 -8.34 -0.95 -6.38
C ALA A 20 -9.50 -1.93 -6.70
N LEU A 21 -9.63 -2.97 -5.88
CA LEU A 21 -10.66 -4.00 -6.00
C LEU A 21 -12.04 -3.41 -5.66
N GLY A 22 -13.00 -3.50 -6.58
CA GLY A 22 -14.41 -3.14 -6.30
C GLY A 22 -14.86 -1.75 -6.76
N THR A 23 -13.92 -0.86 -7.12
CA THR A 23 -14.21 0.50 -7.60
C THR A 23 -14.95 0.59 -8.95
N TYR A 24 -14.80 -0.41 -9.84
CA TYR A 24 -15.45 -0.42 -11.17
C TYR A 24 -16.71 -1.29 -11.21
N GLY A 25 -16.53 -2.62 -11.21
CA GLY A 25 -17.61 -3.58 -11.49
C GLY A 25 -18.64 -3.73 -10.38
N LEU A 26 -18.28 -3.40 -9.14
CA LEU A 26 -19.15 -3.58 -7.97
C LEU A 26 -19.96 -2.33 -7.60
N LYS A 27 -19.78 -1.21 -8.34
CA LYS A 27 -20.46 0.09 -8.11
C LYS A 27 -20.37 0.59 -6.66
N LEU A 28 -19.35 0.19 -5.91
CA LEU A 28 -19.14 0.70 -4.57
C LEU A 28 -18.73 2.18 -4.64
N VAL A 29 -19.14 2.96 -3.64
CA VAL A 29 -18.70 4.34 -3.51
C VAL A 29 -17.18 4.30 -3.25
N PRO A 30 -16.33 4.91 -4.09
CA PRO A 30 -14.88 4.74 -4.01
C PRO A 30 -14.27 5.08 -2.64
N THR A 31 -14.87 6.02 -1.92
CA THR A 31 -14.50 6.36 -0.54
C THR A 31 -14.72 5.20 0.44
N LEU A 32 -15.87 4.52 0.34
CA LEU A 32 -16.19 3.39 1.20
C LEU A 32 -15.25 2.21 0.91
N ASP A 33 -15.02 1.96 -0.38
CA ASP A 33 -14.12 0.91 -0.84
C ASP A 33 -12.67 1.14 -0.35
N ALA A 34 -12.16 2.36 -0.52
CA ALA A 34 -10.86 2.76 -0.01
C ALA A 34 -10.75 2.54 1.52
N LYS A 35 -11.75 2.97 2.30
CA LYS A 35 -11.75 2.78 3.76
C LYS A 35 -11.63 1.31 4.15
N ILE A 36 -12.46 0.46 3.56
CA ILE A 36 -12.51 -0.98 3.86
C ILE A 36 -11.19 -1.65 3.44
N MET A 37 -10.73 -1.38 2.22
CA MET A 37 -9.51 -1.99 1.71
C MET A 37 -8.29 -1.57 2.54
N LEU A 38 -8.18 -0.28 2.88
CA LEU A 38 -7.07 0.24 3.67
C LEU A 38 -7.09 -0.28 5.10
N SER A 39 -8.26 -0.43 5.74
CA SER A 39 -8.31 -1.00 7.10
C SER A 39 -7.75 -2.42 7.14
N TYR A 40 -8.12 -3.26 6.16
CA TYR A 40 -7.61 -4.63 6.08
C TYR A 40 -6.14 -4.68 5.68
N ILE A 41 -5.68 -3.81 4.79
CA ILE A 41 -4.26 -3.74 4.41
C ILE A 41 -3.41 -3.32 5.60
N LEU A 42 -3.85 -2.35 6.40
CA LEU A 42 -3.12 -1.92 7.60
C LEU A 42 -3.06 -3.04 8.65
N GLU A 43 -4.17 -3.76 8.88
CA GLU A 43 -4.20 -4.94 9.74
C GLU A 43 -3.26 -6.05 9.25
N PHE A 44 -3.31 -6.34 7.94
CA PHE A 44 -2.41 -7.29 7.30
C PHE A 44 -0.95 -6.86 7.42
N ALA A 45 -0.65 -5.56 7.22
CA ALA A 45 0.70 -5.03 7.38
C ALA A 45 1.23 -5.35 8.77
N ARG A 46 0.45 -5.09 9.83
CA ARG A 46 0.86 -5.31 11.22
C ARG A 46 1.24 -6.76 11.56
N THR A 47 0.64 -7.72 10.87
CA THR A 47 0.89 -9.16 11.10
C THR A 47 1.88 -9.77 10.10
N SER A 48 2.16 -9.06 9.01
CA SER A 48 2.96 -9.53 7.90
C SER A 48 4.46 -9.23 8.04
N ARG A 49 5.28 -10.15 7.52
CA ARG A 49 6.74 -10.00 7.37
C ARG A 49 7.15 -9.36 6.04
N LEU A 50 6.19 -8.91 5.23
CA LEU A 50 6.48 -8.21 3.97
C LEU A 50 7.25 -6.91 4.24
N SER A 51 8.18 -6.59 3.37
CA SER A 51 8.93 -5.33 3.43
C SER A 51 8.13 -4.16 2.87
N GLU A 52 7.22 -4.43 1.93
CA GLU A 52 6.44 -3.40 1.24
C GLU A 52 5.08 -3.96 0.80
N ILE A 53 4.04 -3.14 0.93
CA ILE A 53 2.68 -3.43 0.44
C ILE A 53 2.25 -2.24 -0.43
N GLN A 54 1.97 -2.50 -1.69
CA GLN A 54 1.62 -1.46 -2.66
C GLN A 54 0.13 -1.53 -3.00
N ILE A 55 -0.49 -0.36 -3.16
CA ILE A 55 -1.83 -0.21 -3.73
C ILE A 55 -1.65 0.51 -5.07
N LEU A 56 -1.96 -0.18 -6.16
CA LEU A 56 -1.77 0.30 -7.53
C LEU A 56 -3.08 0.89 -8.05
N LEU A 57 -3.04 2.16 -8.45
CA LEU A 57 -4.21 2.93 -8.88
C LEU A 57 -3.95 3.57 -10.24
N ASP A 58 -4.84 3.36 -11.21
CA ASP A 58 -4.71 3.86 -12.58
C ASP A 58 -5.52 5.13 -12.88
N TYR A 59 -6.28 5.63 -11.90
CA TYR A 59 -7.06 6.86 -12.02
C TYR A 59 -6.67 7.90 -10.95
N PRO A 60 -6.43 9.17 -11.33
CA PRO A 60 -6.06 10.23 -10.38
C PRO A 60 -7.08 10.41 -9.26
N THR A 61 -8.37 10.27 -9.57
CA THR A 61 -9.45 10.37 -8.57
C THR A 61 -9.33 9.28 -7.51
N LEU A 62 -9.02 8.04 -7.90
CA LEU A 62 -8.82 6.94 -6.94
C LEU A 62 -7.57 7.19 -6.10
N PHE A 63 -6.47 7.65 -6.74
CA PHE A 63 -5.26 8.02 -6.01
C PHE A 63 -5.52 9.04 -4.90
N ASN A 64 -6.26 10.10 -5.21
CA ASN A 64 -6.61 11.13 -4.24
C ASN A 64 -7.49 10.59 -3.10
N ILE A 65 -8.48 9.76 -3.43
CA ILE A 65 -9.39 9.16 -2.44
C ILE A 65 -8.62 8.24 -1.51
N PHE A 66 -7.87 7.28 -2.05
CA PHE A 66 -7.07 6.34 -1.23
C PHE A 66 -6.03 7.07 -0.39
N SER A 67 -5.36 8.08 -0.93
CA SER A 67 -4.35 8.86 -0.19
C SER A 67 -4.96 9.60 0.99
N ARG A 68 -6.13 10.21 0.78
CA ARG A 68 -6.86 10.90 1.84
C ARG A 68 -7.36 9.95 2.92
N GLU A 69 -7.97 8.84 2.53
CA GLU A 69 -8.48 7.86 3.50
C GLU A 69 -7.33 7.19 4.29
N LEU A 70 -6.19 6.90 3.64
CA LEU A 70 -5.01 6.39 4.33
C LEU A 70 -4.49 7.41 5.35
N HIS A 71 -4.40 8.69 4.99
CA HIS A 71 -4.01 9.75 5.91
C HIS A 71 -4.94 9.82 7.14
N TYR A 72 -6.27 9.74 6.96
CA TYR A 72 -7.21 9.74 8.08
C TYR A 72 -7.09 8.52 8.98
N LEU A 73 -6.86 7.33 8.40
CA LEU A 73 -6.69 6.11 9.18
C LEU A 73 -5.40 6.09 9.99
N LEU A 74 -4.34 6.70 9.47
CA LEU A 74 -3.04 6.80 10.12
C LEU A 74 -2.96 7.92 11.17
N HIS A 75 -3.82 8.94 11.03
CA HIS A 75 -3.88 10.09 11.93
C HIS A 75 -5.32 10.37 12.40
N PRO A 76 -5.90 9.47 13.22
CA PRO A 76 -7.27 9.63 13.72
C PRO A 76 -7.41 10.81 14.71
N ASP A 77 -6.32 11.16 15.42
CA ASP A 77 -6.25 12.31 16.31
C ASP A 77 -5.46 13.48 15.70
N ALA A 78 -5.78 14.71 16.10
CA ALA A 78 -5.06 15.92 15.68
C ALA A 78 -3.57 15.91 16.10
N ALA A 79 -3.19 15.04 17.04
CA ALA A 79 -1.81 14.81 17.44
C ALA A 79 -1.12 13.93 16.39
N ARG A 80 -0.19 14.52 15.62
CA ARG A 80 0.67 13.83 14.65
C ARG A 80 1.70 12.96 15.38
N LEU A 81 1.26 11.84 15.93
CA LEU A 81 2.17 10.81 16.45
C LEU A 81 2.94 10.18 15.29
N PRO A 82 4.19 9.75 15.53
CA PRO A 82 4.96 9.03 14.52
C PRO A 82 4.27 7.70 14.18
N LEU A 83 4.22 7.39 12.89
CA LEU A 83 3.63 6.15 12.37
C LEU A 83 4.42 4.93 12.83
N SER A 84 3.75 3.81 13.07
CA SER A 84 4.44 2.55 13.32
C SER A 84 5.30 2.15 12.10
N PRO A 85 6.45 1.47 12.29
CA PRO A 85 7.23 0.95 11.17
C PRO A 85 6.41 0.04 10.26
N GLN A 86 5.40 -0.65 10.82
CA GLN A 86 4.53 -1.53 10.05
C GLN A 86 3.65 -0.76 9.07
N ASP A 87 3.04 0.34 9.51
CA ASP A 87 2.14 1.16 8.70
C ASP A 87 2.91 1.91 7.60
N GLN A 88 4.16 2.30 7.86
CA GLN A 88 5.04 2.97 6.88
C GLN A 88 5.38 2.10 5.65
N ARG A 89 5.13 0.79 5.71
CA ARG A 89 5.35 -0.14 4.59
C ARG A 89 4.21 -0.12 3.56
N VAL A 90 3.08 0.52 3.87
CA VAL A 90 1.92 0.61 2.97
C VAL A 90 2.07 1.85 2.09
N LEU A 91 2.18 1.63 0.78
CA LEU A 91 2.42 2.67 -0.22
C LEU A 91 1.30 2.70 -1.25
N ILE A 92 0.81 3.89 -1.58
CA ILE A 92 -0.11 4.10 -2.69
C ILE A 92 0.70 4.56 -3.90
N LYS A 93 0.58 3.84 -5.02
CA LYS A 93 1.27 4.17 -6.27
C LYS A 93 0.24 4.48 -7.35
N TYR A 94 0.41 5.65 -7.98
CA TYR A 94 -0.31 5.98 -9.19
C TYR A 94 0.43 5.39 -10.39
N CYS A 95 -0.28 4.61 -11.20
CA CYS A 95 0.22 4.02 -12.43
C CYS A 95 -0.52 4.68 -13.60
N SER A 96 0.09 5.68 -14.26
CA SER A 96 -0.50 6.15 -15.52
C SER A 96 -0.40 5.02 -16.54
N ARG A 97 -1.55 4.59 -17.06
CA ARG A 97 -1.54 4.03 -18.42
C ARG A 97 -1.26 5.21 -19.35
N TYR A 98 -0.52 4.98 -20.44
CA TYR A 98 -0.05 5.96 -21.43
C TYR A 98 1.35 6.56 -21.18
N GLU A 99 2.39 5.76 -21.48
CA GLU A 99 3.65 6.24 -22.09
C GLU A 99 3.95 5.51 -23.42
N HIS A 100 2.92 4.94 -24.08
CA HIS A 100 3.07 4.32 -25.38
C HIS A 100 1.93 4.76 -26.31
N GLU A 101 2.08 5.95 -26.91
CA GLU A 101 1.57 6.28 -28.23
C GLU A 101 2.64 7.09 -28.98
#